data_AF-A0AAD7SS52-F1
#
_entry.id   AF-A0AAD7SS52-F1
#
_cell.length_a   1.000
_cell.length_b   1.000
_cell.length_c   1.000
_cell.angle_alpha   90.00
_cell.angle_beta   90.00
_cell.angle_gamma   90.00
#
_symmetry.space_group_name_H-M   'P 1'
#
loop_
_entity.id
_entity.type
_entity.pdbx_description
1 polymer ?
#
loop_
_entity_poly.entity_id
_entity_poly.type
_entity_poly.pdbx_seq_one_letter_code
_entity_poly.pdbx_strand_id
1 'polypeptide(L)'
;MWRDIPSHLVKFISLYNVLNKSTSEASVNDITASSASDTHGTDRLAHFFAAFNLFQLIRRINTRQARLHFIGSYSRIPLEKMTEAEDHGTKHARHTNGKVAAEVSSVEDVFDDTYKEKEGPKPPRQIVWKNVALMTLLHIGAMYGLIITPSASTLTLAWSVLCFLVSALGVTAGAHRLWSHRSYKASIPLRIFLATANSMAFQNDVYEWARDHRVHHKYSETDADPHNAVRGFFFSHIGWLLVRKHPDVIEKGRKLELNDLKADKVVMFQRKYYKPSVLLMCFFVPMWVPWYFWGETLWVGYFVPGLLRYTLVLNATWLVNSAAHMWGNRPYDTTINPRENKFVTFSAIGEGFHNYHHTFPFDYATSEFGCKLNLTTCFIDFMCYLGLAKDCKKVSRELVTARVQRTGDGSHRSG
;
A
#
# COMPACT_ATOMS: atom_id res chain seq x y z
N MET A 1 20.97 -18.60 -46.11
CA MET A 1 19.74 -19.39 -45.96
C MET A 1 18.82 -18.60 -45.04
N TRP A 2 17.92 -17.79 -45.60
CA TRP A 2 16.94 -16.98 -44.86
C TRP A 2 15.66 -17.80 -44.61
N ARG A 3 14.89 -17.40 -43.57
CA ARG A 3 13.57 -17.86 -43.05
C ARG A 3 13.76 -18.45 -41.64
N ASP A 4 13.12 -18.01 -40.55
CA ASP A 4 11.75 -17.49 -40.37
C ASP A 4 11.66 -16.52 -39.17
N ILE A 5 10.83 -15.49 -39.30
CA ILE A 5 10.35 -14.66 -38.18
C ILE A 5 9.15 -15.40 -37.55
N PRO A 6 9.08 -15.62 -36.22
CA PRO A 6 7.96 -16.31 -35.60
C PRO A 6 6.63 -15.61 -35.87
N SER A 7 5.64 -16.37 -36.38
CA SER A 7 4.31 -15.92 -36.80
C SER A 7 3.47 -15.21 -35.71
N HIS A 8 3.91 -15.25 -34.45
CA HIS A 8 3.30 -14.54 -33.33
C HIS A 8 3.62 -13.04 -33.30
N LEU A 9 4.81 -12.63 -33.80
CA LEU A 9 5.21 -11.22 -33.83
C LEU A 9 4.44 -10.43 -34.90
N VAL A 10 4.18 -11.07 -36.04
CA VAL A 10 3.39 -10.49 -37.15
C VAL A 10 1.92 -10.31 -36.74
N LYS A 11 1.36 -11.22 -35.92
CA LYS A 11 0.00 -11.09 -35.39
C LYS A 11 -0.14 -9.94 -34.40
N PHE A 12 0.90 -9.62 -33.63
CA PHE A 12 0.88 -8.49 -32.68
C PHE A 12 0.91 -7.13 -33.39
N ILE A 13 1.68 -7.01 -34.47
CA ILE A 13 1.73 -5.80 -35.31
C ILE A 13 0.45 -5.63 -36.13
N SER A 14 -0.13 -6.73 -36.61
CA SER A 14 -1.42 -6.69 -37.34
C SER A 14 -2.59 -6.28 -36.43
N LEU A 15 -2.64 -6.76 -35.18
CA LEU A 15 -3.67 -6.36 -34.21
C LEU A 15 -3.54 -4.88 -33.81
N TYR A 16 -2.31 -4.37 -33.69
CA TYR A 16 -2.05 -2.94 -33.45
C TYR A 16 -2.51 -2.05 -34.62
N ASN A 17 -2.30 -2.48 -35.86
CA ASN A 17 -2.71 -1.73 -37.05
C ASN A 17 -4.24 -1.79 -37.32
N VAL A 18 -4.92 -2.87 -36.91
CA VAL A 18 -6.39 -2.96 -36.96
C VAL A 18 -7.06 -2.06 -35.91
N LEU A 19 -6.43 -1.87 -34.75
CA LEU A 19 -6.95 -1.02 -33.67
C LEU A 19 -6.70 0.48 -33.86
N ASN A 20 -5.87 0.88 -34.85
CA ASN A 20 -5.48 2.28 -35.08
C ASN A 20 -5.91 2.85 -36.45
N LYS A 21 -6.87 2.23 -37.15
CA LYS A 21 -7.51 2.86 -38.32
C LYS A 21 -8.56 3.90 -37.89
N SER A 22 -8.06 5.05 -37.44
CA SER A 22 -8.71 6.34 -37.70
C SER A 22 -7.63 7.39 -37.91
N THR A 23 -7.67 8.02 -39.08
CA THR A 23 -6.96 9.23 -39.53
C THR A 23 -5.59 9.10 -40.21
N SER A 24 -5.65 9.51 -41.49
CA SER A 24 -4.65 10.02 -42.44
C SER A 24 -3.54 9.11 -43.00
N GLU A 25 -3.69 8.86 -44.30
CA GLU A 25 -2.68 8.49 -45.29
C GLU A 25 -1.48 9.45 -45.26
N ALA A 26 -0.26 8.88 -45.29
CA ALA A 26 0.92 9.47 -45.92
C ALA A 26 1.97 8.38 -46.17
N SER A 27 2.61 8.51 -47.32
CA SER A 27 3.37 7.52 -48.11
C SER A 27 4.84 7.31 -47.71
N VAL A 28 5.45 6.32 -48.41
CA VAL A 28 6.89 6.12 -48.74
C VAL A 28 7.68 5.29 -47.72
N ASN A 29 8.06 4.03 -48.00
CA ASN A 29 9.17 3.52 -48.84
C ASN A 29 10.59 3.90 -48.37
N ASP A 30 11.49 2.92 -48.54
CA ASP A 30 12.96 2.94 -48.38
C ASP A 30 13.55 2.81 -46.96
N ILE A 31 14.22 1.68 -46.71
CA ILE A 31 15.69 1.57 -46.76
C ILE A 31 16.10 0.11 -46.50
N THR A 32 16.73 -0.50 -47.50
CA THR A 32 17.56 -1.71 -47.40
C THR A 32 19.04 -1.34 -47.31
N ALA A 33 19.78 -2.09 -46.49
CA ALA A 33 21.19 -2.50 -46.60
C ALA A 33 22.36 -1.53 -46.29
N SER A 34 23.17 -1.92 -45.29
CA SER A 34 24.65 -1.85 -45.20
C SER A 34 25.06 -2.44 -43.83
N SER A 35 25.44 -3.72 -43.75
CA SER A 35 26.80 -4.31 -43.81
C SER A 35 27.58 -4.27 -42.48
N ALA A 36 28.11 -5.45 -42.13
CA ALA A 36 28.67 -5.88 -40.85
C ALA A 36 30.06 -5.33 -40.50
N SER A 37 30.36 -5.23 -39.20
CA SER A 37 31.67 -5.61 -38.61
C SER A 37 31.56 -5.75 -37.06
N ASP A 38 32.06 -6.89 -36.56
CA ASP A 38 32.71 -7.25 -35.28
C ASP A 38 32.65 -6.31 -34.05
N THR A 39 32.71 -6.74 -32.78
CA THR A 39 32.63 -8.01 -32.02
C THR A 39 32.48 -7.63 -30.53
N HIS A 40 31.90 -8.53 -29.73
CA HIS A 40 31.92 -8.62 -28.25
C HIS A 40 32.19 -7.36 -27.41
N GLY A 41 31.10 -6.73 -26.95
CA GLY A 41 31.08 -5.62 -25.99
C GLY A 41 29.78 -4.81 -26.01
N THR A 42 28.94 -5.07 -27.02
CA THR A 42 27.79 -4.23 -27.39
C THR A 42 26.47 -4.61 -26.72
N ASP A 43 26.33 -5.77 -26.06
CA ASP A 43 25.02 -6.17 -25.48
C ASP A 43 24.62 -5.36 -24.23
N ARG A 44 25.58 -4.90 -23.42
CA ARG A 44 25.28 -4.04 -22.25
C ARG A 44 24.93 -2.62 -22.66
N LEU A 45 25.55 -2.11 -23.73
CA LEU A 45 25.27 -0.79 -24.30
C LEU A 45 23.99 -0.80 -25.15
N ALA A 46 23.71 -1.86 -25.89
CA ALA A 46 22.48 -1.99 -26.69
C ALA A 46 21.22 -1.98 -25.82
N HIS A 47 21.24 -2.65 -24.66
CA HIS A 47 20.15 -2.58 -23.69
C HIS A 47 20.04 -1.19 -23.02
N PHE A 48 21.16 -0.51 -22.78
CA PHE A 48 21.17 0.87 -22.29
C PHE A 48 20.59 1.84 -23.32
N PHE A 49 20.93 1.68 -24.61
CA PHE A 49 20.37 2.48 -25.71
C PHE A 49 18.89 2.17 -25.97
N ALA A 50 18.44 0.92 -25.81
CA ALA A 50 17.02 0.56 -25.89
C ALA A 50 16.21 1.18 -24.74
N ALA A 51 16.73 1.16 -23.51
CA ALA A 51 16.11 1.81 -22.35
C ALA A 51 16.14 3.35 -22.46
N PHE A 52 17.24 3.92 -22.97
CA PHE A 52 17.39 5.36 -23.21
C PHE A 52 16.48 5.83 -24.35
N ASN A 53 16.34 5.06 -25.42
CA ASN A 53 15.42 5.37 -26.52
C ASN A 53 13.96 5.21 -26.10
N LEU A 54 13.61 4.25 -25.23
CA LEU A 54 12.30 4.17 -24.61
C LEU A 54 12.03 5.38 -23.69
N PHE A 55 13.03 5.83 -22.93
CA PHE A 55 12.94 7.04 -22.10
C PHE A 55 12.80 8.32 -22.93
N GLN A 56 13.51 8.43 -24.06
CA GLN A 56 13.40 9.55 -25.00
C GLN A 56 12.09 9.51 -25.80
N LEU A 57 11.55 8.32 -26.09
CA LEU A 57 10.23 8.13 -26.71
C LEU A 57 9.11 8.55 -25.74
N ILE A 58 9.21 8.16 -24.46
CA ILE A 58 8.32 8.62 -23.38
C ILE A 58 8.43 10.15 -23.19
N ARG A 59 9.63 10.72 -23.31
CA ARG A 59 9.86 12.16 -23.23
C ARG A 59 9.29 12.92 -24.44
N ARG A 60 9.38 12.36 -25.66
CA ARG A 60 8.81 12.94 -26.89
C ARG A 60 7.27 12.87 -26.92
N ILE A 61 6.68 11.80 -26.37
CA ILE A 61 5.22 11.70 -26.16
C ILE A 61 4.73 12.75 -25.16
N ASN A 62 5.51 13.04 -24.09
CA ASN A 62 5.16 14.06 -23.09
C ASN A 62 5.24 15.50 -23.58
N THR A 63 5.95 15.80 -24.67
CA THR A 63 6.10 17.18 -25.20
C THR A 63 5.01 17.62 -26.18
N ARG A 64 4.09 16.74 -26.60
CA ARG A 64 2.99 17.09 -27.53
C ARG A 64 1.57 16.95 -26.98
N GLN A 65 1.40 16.57 -25.71
CA GLN A 65 0.11 16.67 -25.01
C GLN A 65 0.32 17.20 -23.59
N ALA A 66 0.30 18.52 -23.46
CA ALA A 66 0.20 19.18 -22.17
C ALA A 66 -1.20 18.95 -21.58
N ARG A 67 -1.38 17.82 -20.87
CA ARG A 67 -2.27 17.55 -19.70
C ARG A 67 -2.45 16.03 -19.55
N LEU A 68 -1.44 15.36 -18.99
CA LEU A 68 -1.53 13.95 -18.61
C LEU A 68 -1.82 13.80 -17.11
N HIS A 69 -3.10 13.56 -16.80
CA HIS A 69 -3.54 13.11 -15.47
C HIS A 69 -3.45 11.58 -15.41
N PHE A 70 -2.39 11.04 -14.82
CA PHE A 70 -2.24 9.59 -14.62
C PHE A 70 -1.75 9.25 -13.20
N ILE A 71 -2.62 8.50 -12.50
CA ILE A 71 -2.56 8.04 -11.10
C ILE A 71 -2.53 9.22 -10.12
N GLY A 72 -3.69 9.44 -9.49
CA GLY A 72 -4.05 10.64 -8.74
C GLY A 72 -5.13 11.47 -9.45
N SER A 73 -6.34 10.92 -9.59
CA SER A 73 -7.53 11.74 -9.80
C SER A 73 -8.25 11.90 -8.46
N TYR A 74 -7.68 12.74 -7.60
CA TYR A 74 -8.39 13.38 -6.51
C TYR A 74 -8.18 14.87 -6.70
N SER A 75 -9.26 15.63 -6.59
CA SER A 75 -9.37 17.04 -6.92
C SER A 75 -8.16 17.84 -6.42
N ARG A 76 -7.52 18.61 -7.32
CA ARG A 76 -6.59 19.68 -6.90
C ARG A 76 -7.41 20.66 -6.06
N ILE A 77 -7.05 20.82 -4.80
CA ILE A 77 -7.54 21.89 -3.94
C ILE A 77 -6.63 23.10 -4.23
N PRO A 78 -7.13 24.24 -4.73
CA PRO A 78 -6.35 25.46 -4.81
C PRO A 78 -6.04 25.95 -3.40
N LEU A 79 -4.79 26.35 -3.14
CA LEU A 79 -4.48 27.22 -2.00
C LEU A 79 -5.03 28.62 -2.33
N GLU A 80 -6.17 28.98 -1.74
CA GLU A 80 -6.61 30.37 -1.65
C GLU A 80 -6.35 30.93 -0.26
N LYS A 81 -5.96 32.20 -0.27
CA LYS A 81 -5.43 32.99 0.85
C LYS A 81 -6.42 33.04 2.01
N MET A 82 -5.99 32.64 3.20
CA MET A 82 -6.66 33.01 4.45
C MET A 82 -6.28 34.45 4.79
N THR A 83 -7.24 35.36 4.68
CA THR A 83 -7.20 36.68 5.31
C THR A 83 -7.61 36.57 6.78
N GLU A 84 -7.06 37.51 7.54
CA GLU A 84 -7.08 37.67 8.99
C GLU A 84 -8.46 37.49 9.64
N ALA A 85 -8.47 36.81 10.78
CA ALA A 85 -9.50 36.93 11.80
C ALA A 85 -8.83 36.97 13.17
N GLU A 86 -9.35 37.86 14.01
CA GLU A 86 -8.68 38.57 15.08
C GLU A 86 -8.32 37.72 16.31
N ASP A 87 -7.22 38.16 16.93
CA ASP A 87 -6.65 37.72 18.20
C ASP A 87 -7.52 38.21 19.38
N HIS A 88 -8.13 37.28 20.10
CA HIS A 88 -8.51 37.50 21.49
C HIS A 88 -7.72 36.57 22.39
N GLY A 89 -6.65 37.14 22.96
CA GLY A 89 -5.78 36.48 23.89
C GLY A 89 -6.48 36.00 25.16
N THR A 90 -6.06 34.83 25.62
CA THR A 90 -6.11 34.50 27.05
C THR A 90 -4.84 33.73 27.39
N LYS A 91 -3.99 34.37 28.20
CA LYS A 91 -2.77 33.78 28.75
C LYS A 91 -3.15 32.70 29.76
N HIS A 92 -2.81 31.43 29.51
CA HIS A 92 -2.57 30.48 30.60
C HIS A 92 -1.50 29.43 30.29
N ALA A 93 -0.52 29.42 31.21
CA ALA A 93 0.37 28.34 31.65
C ALA A 93 0.83 27.26 30.65
N ARG A 94 2.10 27.40 30.23
CA ARG A 94 2.93 26.29 29.75
C ARG A 94 3.12 25.27 30.88
N HIS A 95 2.47 24.12 30.79
CA HIS A 95 2.96 22.79 31.19
C HIS A 95 1.76 21.82 31.18
N THR A 96 1.61 21.00 30.12
CA THR A 96 0.82 19.73 30.05
C THR A 96 0.53 19.20 28.61
N ASN A 97 1.10 19.77 27.54
CA ASN A 97 0.76 19.37 26.15
C ASN A 97 1.03 17.89 25.77
N GLY A 98 1.89 17.17 26.49
CA GLY A 98 2.25 15.79 26.12
C GLY A 98 1.20 14.73 26.46
N LYS A 99 0.45 14.89 27.56
CA LYS A 99 -0.59 13.95 27.98
C LYS A 99 -1.90 14.19 27.24
N VAL A 100 -2.33 15.45 27.14
CA VAL A 100 -3.58 15.83 26.45
C VAL A 100 -3.55 15.42 24.98
N ALA A 101 -2.43 15.62 24.27
CA ALA A 101 -2.32 15.21 22.87
C ALA A 101 -2.36 13.67 22.69
N ALA A 102 -1.84 12.89 23.65
CA ALA A 102 -1.87 11.43 23.59
C ALA A 102 -3.25 10.86 23.94
N GLU A 103 -3.98 11.53 24.84
CA GLU A 103 -5.35 11.18 25.23
C GLU A 103 -6.32 11.53 24.10
N VAL A 104 -6.22 12.74 23.52
CA VAL A 104 -7.02 13.16 22.35
C VAL A 104 -6.74 12.29 21.12
N SER A 105 -5.48 11.90 20.86
CA SER A 105 -5.18 11.03 19.72
C SER A 105 -5.74 9.61 19.86
N SER A 106 -5.98 9.14 21.09
CA SER A 106 -6.56 7.82 21.35
C SER A 106 -8.09 7.81 21.16
N VAL A 107 -8.74 8.97 21.28
CA VAL A 107 -10.19 9.15 21.10
C VAL A 107 -10.58 9.19 19.62
N GLU A 108 -9.68 9.62 18.73
CA GLU A 108 -9.97 9.71 17.28
C GLU A 108 -10.08 8.35 16.57
N ASP A 109 -9.37 7.33 17.07
CA ASP A 109 -9.34 5.98 16.49
C ASP A 109 -10.44 5.06 17.06
N VAL A 110 -11.28 5.59 17.96
CA VAL A 110 -12.42 4.86 18.53
C VAL A 110 -13.58 4.88 17.55
N PHE A 111 -14.33 3.79 17.52
CA PHE A 111 -15.56 3.67 16.75
C PHE A 111 -16.53 4.83 17.06
N ASP A 112 -17.11 5.43 16.03
CA ASP A 112 -18.13 6.47 16.17
C ASP A 112 -19.52 5.82 16.14
N ASP A 113 -19.96 5.34 17.30
CA ASP A 113 -21.27 4.69 17.47
C ASP A 113 -22.46 5.64 17.20
N THR A 114 -22.21 6.95 17.07
CA THR A 114 -23.25 7.95 16.79
C THR A 114 -23.52 8.12 15.29
N TYR A 115 -22.60 7.66 14.44
CA TYR A 115 -22.77 7.78 13.00
C TYR A 115 -23.85 6.85 12.48
N LYS A 116 -24.80 7.41 11.73
CA LYS A 116 -25.79 6.67 10.96
C LYS A 116 -25.60 6.96 9.48
N GLU A 117 -25.69 5.92 8.66
CA GLU A 117 -25.71 6.07 7.21
C GLU A 117 -26.89 6.96 6.79
N LYS A 118 -26.71 7.71 5.70
CA LYS A 118 -27.78 8.51 5.13
C LYS A 118 -28.89 7.59 4.61
N GLU A 119 -30.13 7.89 4.95
CA GLU A 119 -31.28 7.15 4.44
C GLU A 119 -31.46 7.40 2.94
N GLY A 120 -31.97 6.39 2.22
CA GLY A 120 -32.28 6.45 0.79
C GLY A 120 -31.40 5.56 -0.09
N PRO A 121 -31.57 5.64 -1.42
CA PRO A 121 -30.83 4.80 -2.35
C PRO A 121 -29.36 5.18 -2.37
N LYS A 122 -28.49 4.17 -2.22
CA LYS A 122 -27.03 4.35 -2.32
C LYS A 122 -26.65 4.75 -3.75
N PRO A 123 -25.69 5.67 -3.95
CA PRO A 123 -25.26 6.10 -5.27
C PRO A 123 -24.69 4.90 -6.08
N PRO A 124 -24.89 4.88 -7.41
CA PRO A 124 -24.39 3.79 -8.23
C PRO A 124 -22.86 3.73 -8.21
N ARG A 125 -22.31 2.51 -8.17
CA ARG A 125 -20.86 2.29 -8.19
C ARG A 125 -20.30 2.68 -9.55
N GLN A 126 -19.32 3.57 -9.57
CA GLN A 126 -18.63 3.98 -10.80
C GLN A 126 -17.31 3.23 -10.94
N ILE A 127 -17.22 2.35 -11.93
CA ILE A 127 -16.02 1.55 -12.22
C ILE A 127 -14.91 2.44 -12.78
N VAL A 128 -13.70 2.26 -12.26
CA VAL A 128 -12.48 2.90 -12.76
C VAL A 128 -11.74 1.88 -13.63
N TRP A 129 -12.12 1.79 -14.91
CA TRP A 129 -11.62 0.78 -15.86
C TRP A 129 -10.10 0.72 -15.98
N LYS A 130 -9.42 1.85 -15.82
CA LYS A 130 -7.96 1.89 -15.75
C LYS A 130 -7.41 1.04 -14.60
N ASN A 131 -8.01 1.13 -13.42
CA ASN A 131 -7.57 0.36 -12.25
C ASN A 131 -7.86 -1.13 -12.47
N VAL A 132 -9.01 -1.46 -13.06
CA VAL A 132 -9.34 -2.84 -13.49
C VAL A 132 -8.24 -3.39 -14.39
N ALA A 133 -7.92 -2.70 -15.48
CA ALA A 133 -6.89 -3.14 -16.43
C ALA A 133 -5.52 -3.32 -15.78
N LEU A 134 -5.05 -2.34 -14.98
CA LEU A 134 -3.77 -2.42 -14.29
C LEU A 134 -3.71 -3.56 -13.28
N MET A 135 -4.80 -3.78 -12.54
CA MET A 135 -4.88 -4.83 -11.55
C MET A 135 -4.93 -6.21 -12.20
N THR A 136 -5.68 -6.36 -13.30
CA THR A 136 -5.69 -7.59 -14.10
C THR A 136 -4.31 -7.91 -14.66
N LEU A 137 -3.62 -6.92 -15.26
CA LEU A 137 -2.27 -7.12 -15.81
C LEU A 137 -1.24 -7.48 -14.73
N LEU A 138 -1.32 -6.86 -13.55
CA LEU A 138 -0.47 -7.19 -12.42
C LEU A 138 -0.64 -8.66 -11.99
N HIS A 139 -1.88 -9.12 -11.86
CA HIS A 139 -2.15 -10.50 -11.42
C HIS A 139 -1.78 -11.52 -12.51
N ILE A 140 -2.00 -11.21 -13.79
CA ILE A 140 -1.51 -12.06 -14.90
C ILE A 140 0.02 -12.15 -14.87
N GLY A 141 0.71 -11.02 -14.68
CA GLY A 141 2.17 -11.00 -14.55
C GLY A 141 2.66 -11.79 -13.34
N ALA A 142 1.98 -11.71 -12.20
CA ALA A 142 2.31 -12.50 -11.02
C ALA A 142 2.09 -14.01 -11.25
N MET A 143 1.00 -14.41 -11.92
CA MET A 143 0.78 -15.80 -12.29
C MET A 143 1.89 -16.34 -13.20
N TYR A 144 2.34 -15.52 -14.15
CA TYR A 144 3.49 -15.87 -14.98
C TYR A 144 4.79 -15.95 -14.15
N GLY A 145 5.00 -15.01 -13.23
CA GLY A 145 6.10 -15.04 -12.25
C GLY A 145 6.12 -16.33 -11.42
N LEU A 146 4.94 -16.82 -11.01
CA LEU A 146 4.80 -18.08 -10.29
C LEU A 146 5.24 -19.28 -11.16
N ILE A 147 4.84 -19.30 -12.44
CA ILE A 147 5.22 -20.37 -13.38
C ILE A 147 6.74 -20.42 -13.59
N ILE A 148 7.41 -19.26 -13.67
CA ILE A 148 8.87 -19.19 -13.87
C ILE A 148 9.67 -19.21 -12.56
N THR A 149 9.02 -19.28 -11.40
CA THR A 149 9.73 -19.32 -10.10
C THR A 149 10.75 -20.46 -10.01
N PRO A 150 10.52 -21.67 -10.57
CA PRO A 150 11.55 -22.73 -10.57
C PRO A 150 12.83 -22.38 -11.34
N SER A 151 12.81 -21.38 -12.23
CA SER A 151 14.01 -20.92 -12.93
C SER A 151 14.78 -19.85 -12.16
N ALA A 152 14.25 -19.35 -11.04
CA ALA A 152 14.91 -18.34 -10.22
C ALA A 152 16.01 -18.97 -9.35
N SER A 153 17.14 -18.27 -9.24
CA SER A 153 18.19 -18.69 -8.31
C SER A 153 17.71 -18.65 -6.85
N THR A 154 18.32 -19.46 -5.99
CA THR A 154 18.00 -19.49 -4.55
C THR A 154 18.19 -18.12 -3.89
N LEU A 155 19.21 -17.35 -4.31
CA LEU A 155 19.44 -15.98 -3.86
C LEU A 155 18.31 -15.03 -4.29
N THR A 156 17.77 -15.17 -5.50
CA THR A 156 16.60 -14.40 -5.96
C THR A 156 15.36 -14.70 -5.14
N LEU A 157 15.13 -15.97 -4.77
CA LEU A 157 14.02 -16.35 -3.91
C LEU A 157 14.17 -15.77 -2.50
N ALA A 158 15.36 -15.89 -1.90
CA ALA A 158 15.67 -15.28 -0.60
C ALA A 158 15.51 -13.75 -0.62
N TRP A 159 15.98 -13.10 -1.69
CA TRP A 159 15.79 -11.67 -1.90
C TRP A 159 14.33 -11.28 -2.06
N SER A 160 13.52 -12.10 -2.73
CA SER A 160 12.07 -11.88 -2.87
C SER A 160 11.38 -11.93 -1.51
N VAL A 161 11.74 -12.90 -0.66
CA VAL A 161 11.23 -13.00 0.72
C VAL A 161 11.67 -11.79 1.56
N LEU A 162 12.93 -11.35 1.44
CA LEU A 162 13.40 -10.16 2.15
C LEU A 162 12.63 -8.90 1.70
N CYS A 163 12.43 -8.71 0.40
CA CYS A 163 11.64 -7.59 -0.13
C CYS A 163 10.18 -7.66 0.35
N PHE A 164 9.60 -8.86 0.44
CA PHE A 164 8.27 -9.06 1.02
C PHE A 164 8.24 -8.59 2.48
N LEU A 165 9.18 -9.04 3.32
CA LEU A 165 9.24 -8.68 4.74
C LEU A 165 9.47 -7.18 4.94
N VAL A 166 10.37 -6.56 4.16
CA VAL A 166 10.60 -5.12 4.20
C VAL A 166 9.33 -4.36 3.80
N SER A 167 8.67 -4.76 2.71
CA SER A 167 7.40 -4.16 2.29
C SER A 167 6.34 -4.26 3.38
N ALA A 168 6.19 -5.46 3.97
CA ALA A 168 5.23 -5.72 5.02
C ALA A 168 5.49 -4.85 6.25
N LEU A 169 6.74 -4.75 6.74
CA LEU A 169 7.10 -3.85 7.85
C LEU A 169 6.81 -2.36 7.53
N GLY A 170 6.99 -1.94 6.27
CA GLY A 170 6.63 -0.59 5.84
C GLY A 170 5.13 -0.28 5.98
N VAL A 171 4.28 -1.29 5.81
CA VAL A 171 2.83 -1.18 6.04
C VAL A 171 2.52 -1.33 7.53
N THR A 172 2.94 -2.43 8.16
CA THR A 172 2.52 -2.82 9.51
C THR A 172 3.16 -1.97 10.61
N ALA A 173 4.50 -1.94 10.70
CA ALA A 173 5.20 -1.11 11.68
C ALA A 173 5.08 0.38 11.32
N GLY A 174 5.16 0.71 10.02
CA GLY A 174 5.08 2.07 9.52
C GLY A 174 3.65 2.61 9.41
N ALA A 175 3.05 2.46 8.23
CA ALA A 175 1.79 3.13 7.87
C ALA A 175 0.69 2.90 8.92
N HIS A 176 0.57 1.67 9.40
CA HIS A 176 -0.46 1.23 10.33
C HIS A 176 -0.17 1.65 11.78
N ARG A 177 0.76 0.98 12.47
CA ARG A 177 0.97 1.15 13.91
C ARG A 177 1.57 2.52 14.26
N LEU A 178 2.59 2.96 13.52
CA LEU A 178 3.26 4.23 13.80
C LEU A 178 2.44 5.44 13.37
N TRP A 179 2.07 5.53 12.08
CA TRP A 179 1.48 6.75 11.54
C TRP A 179 -0.04 6.79 11.64
N SER A 180 -0.75 5.66 11.51
CA SER A 180 -2.21 5.69 11.65
C SER A 180 -2.61 5.77 13.11
N HIS A 181 -2.08 4.85 13.94
CA HIS A 181 -2.50 4.69 15.34
C HIS A 181 -1.63 5.37 16.39
N ARG A 182 -0.45 5.88 16.00
CA ARG A 182 0.45 6.59 16.92
C ARG A 182 0.72 5.75 18.18
N SER A 183 0.87 4.43 18.00
CA SER A 183 0.97 3.46 19.09
C SER A 183 2.37 3.37 19.69
N TYR A 184 3.37 3.94 19.00
CA TYR A 184 4.72 4.16 19.50
C TYR A 184 5.34 5.38 18.82
N LYS A 185 6.52 5.82 19.28
CA LYS A 185 7.31 6.88 18.65
C LYS A 185 8.58 6.32 18.04
N ALA A 186 8.93 6.79 16.86
CA ALA A 186 10.14 6.38 16.13
C ALA A 186 11.12 7.54 15.95
N SER A 187 12.41 7.25 16.07
CA SER A 187 13.51 8.13 15.69
C SER A 187 13.46 8.48 14.19
N ILE A 188 14.20 9.52 13.78
CA ILE A 188 14.26 9.91 12.36
C ILE A 188 14.79 8.77 11.47
N PRO A 189 15.88 8.05 11.80
CA PRO A 189 16.38 6.95 10.98
C PRO A 189 15.33 5.85 10.77
N LEU A 190 14.63 5.45 11.84
CA LEU A 190 13.58 4.44 11.75
C LEU A 190 12.40 4.91 10.89
N ARG A 191 11.98 6.18 11.03
CA ARG A 191 10.93 6.76 10.17
C ARG A 191 11.33 6.76 8.69
N ILE A 192 12.58 7.11 8.37
CA ILE A 192 13.07 7.10 6.99
C ILE A 192 13.07 5.67 6.43
N PHE A 193 13.55 4.70 7.21
CA PHE A 193 13.50 3.29 6.85
C PHE A 193 12.06 2.84 6.55
N LEU A 194 11.13 3.09 7.48
CA LEU A 194 9.73 2.66 7.34
C LEU A 194 9.01 3.35 6.16
N ALA A 195 9.30 4.63 5.89
CA ALA A 195 8.70 5.35 4.75
C ALA A 195 9.24 4.84 3.40
N THR A 196 10.51 4.44 3.37
CA THR A 196 11.16 3.82 2.20
C THR A 196 10.62 2.41 1.97
N ALA A 197 10.51 1.62 3.04
CA ALA A 197 9.88 0.30 3.05
C ALA A 197 8.40 0.36 2.60
N ASN A 198 7.64 1.36 3.04
CA ASN A 198 6.27 1.60 2.58
C ASN A 198 6.21 1.91 1.07
N SER A 199 7.21 2.63 0.52
CA SER A 199 7.31 2.85 -0.92
C SER A 199 7.56 1.54 -1.70
N MET A 200 8.25 0.56 -1.11
CA MET A 200 8.39 -0.78 -1.70
C MET A 200 7.07 -1.56 -1.71
N ALA A 201 6.19 -1.31 -0.74
CA ALA A 201 4.88 -1.93 -0.64
C ALA A 201 3.84 -1.38 -1.64
N PHE A 202 4.02 -0.13 -2.10
CA PHE A 202 3.17 0.54 -3.09
C PHE A 202 1.66 0.46 -2.78
N GLN A 203 1.27 0.93 -1.60
CA GLN A 203 -0.14 0.96 -1.16
C GLN A 203 -0.69 2.39 -0.98
N ASN A 204 -0.33 3.31 -1.87
CA ASN A 204 -0.41 4.77 -1.69
C ASN A 204 0.62 5.31 -0.68
N ASP A 205 0.77 6.64 -0.65
CA ASP A 205 1.67 7.31 0.28
C ASP A 205 1.14 7.23 1.71
N VAL A 206 2.03 7.37 2.70
CA VAL A 206 1.69 7.17 4.12
C VAL A 206 0.54 8.06 4.58
N TYR A 207 0.46 9.30 4.07
CA TYR A 207 -0.61 10.23 4.43
C TYR A 207 -1.97 9.74 3.94
N GLU A 208 -2.05 9.30 2.68
CA GLU A 208 -3.29 8.79 2.11
C GLU A 208 -3.71 7.47 2.77
N TRP A 209 -2.77 6.55 2.98
CA TRP A 209 -3.01 5.28 3.67
C TRP A 209 -3.57 5.52 5.07
N ALA A 210 -2.89 6.34 5.88
CA ALA A 210 -3.30 6.61 7.26
C ALA A 210 -4.62 7.36 7.36
N ARG A 211 -4.91 8.29 6.43
CA ARG A 211 -6.25 8.92 6.37
C ARG A 211 -7.32 7.86 6.16
N ASP A 212 -7.18 7.03 5.13
CA ASP A 212 -8.21 6.04 4.80
C ASP A 212 -8.35 5.01 5.92
N HIS A 213 -7.26 4.62 6.58
CA HIS A 213 -7.25 3.70 7.72
C HIS A 213 -7.94 4.27 8.97
N ARG A 214 -7.71 5.55 9.29
CA ARG A 214 -8.42 6.23 10.38
C ARG A 214 -9.92 6.34 10.10
N VAL A 215 -10.31 6.59 8.85
CA VAL A 215 -11.74 6.55 8.45
C VAL A 215 -12.30 5.15 8.65
N HIS A 216 -11.55 4.12 8.23
CA HIS A 216 -11.94 2.73 8.40
C HIS A 216 -12.20 2.37 9.86
N HIS A 217 -11.29 2.67 10.79
CA HIS A 217 -11.52 2.39 12.21
C HIS A 217 -12.72 3.11 12.79
N LYS A 218 -12.87 4.40 12.47
CA LYS A 218 -13.92 5.24 13.04
C LYS A 218 -15.32 4.88 12.54
N TYR A 219 -15.43 4.45 11.28
CA TYR A 219 -16.70 4.22 10.59
C TYR A 219 -16.81 2.82 9.98
N SER A 220 -16.12 1.85 10.56
CA SER A 220 -16.02 0.48 10.04
C SER A 220 -17.41 -0.11 9.77
N GLU A 221 -17.53 -0.94 8.75
CA GLU A 221 -18.80 -1.56 8.31
C GLU A 221 -19.88 -0.59 7.78
N THR A 222 -19.57 0.69 7.59
CA THR A 222 -20.52 1.67 7.02
C THR A 222 -20.11 2.14 5.63
N ASP A 223 -20.94 2.95 4.99
CA ASP A 223 -20.67 3.59 3.70
C ASP A 223 -19.54 4.63 3.76
N ALA A 224 -19.09 5.01 4.96
CA ALA A 224 -17.90 5.81 5.15
C ALA A 224 -16.61 4.96 5.25
N ASP A 225 -16.71 3.64 5.45
CA ASP A 225 -15.56 2.72 5.42
C ASP A 225 -15.08 2.51 3.96
N PRO A 226 -13.82 2.84 3.63
CA PRO A 226 -13.26 2.65 2.28
C PRO A 226 -13.40 1.22 1.75
N HIS A 227 -13.31 0.21 2.62
CA HIS A 227 -13.31 -1.21 2.25
C HIS A 227 -14.38 -1.98 3.04
N ASN A 228 -15.54 -1.36 3.23
CA ASN A 228 -16.71 -1.91 3.91
C ASN A 228 -16.97 -3.39 3.61
N ALA A 229 -16.69 -4.25 4.59
CA ALA A 229 -16.84 -5.70 4.50
C ALA A 229 -18.28 -6.18 4.32
N VAL A 230 -19.29 -5.38 4.71
CA VAL A 230 -20.72 -5.68 4.50
C VAL A 230 -21.07 -5.73 3.00
N ARG A 231 -20.26 -5.09 2.15
CA ARG A 231 -20.41 -5.14 0.69
C ARG A 231 -19.85 -6.43 0.07
N GLY A 232 -19.40 -7.37 0.90
CA GLY A 232 -18.93 -8.70 0.53
C GLY A 232 -17.42 -8.79 0.30
N PHE A 233 -16.91 -10.03 0.35
CA PHE A 233 -15.48 -10.34 0.28
C PHE A 233 -14.77 -9.68 -0.90
N PHE A 234 -15.33 -9.76 -2.11
CA PHE A 234 -14.68 -9.19 -3.29
C PHE A 234 -14.52 -7.68 -3.16
N PHE A 235 -15.51 -6.97 -2.61
CA PHE A 235 -15.43 -5.52 -2.44
C PHE A 235 -14.34 -5.14 -1.44
N SER A 236 -14.33 -5.74 -0.25
CA SER A 236 -13.35 -5.42 0.80
C SER A 236 -11.93 -5.89 0.47
N HIS A 237 -11.80 -6.95 -0.34
CA HIS A 237 -10.49 -7.45 -0.77
C HIS A 237 -9.87 -6.56 -1.85
N ILE A 238 -10.55 -6.35 -2.98
CA ILE A 238 -9.96 -5.64 -4.14
C ILE A 238 -10.93 -4.70 -4.84
N GLY A 239 -12.24 -4.97 -4.79
CA GLY A 239 -13.25 -4.24 -5.53
C GLY A 239 -13.32 -2.76 -5.18
N TRP A 240 -13.03 -2.39 -3.93
CA TRP A 240 -12.97 -0.99 -3.50
C TRP A 240 -11.90 -0.16 -4.23
N LEU A 241 -10.82 -0.80 -4.70
CA LEU A 241 -9.77 -0.16 -5.51
C LEU A 241 -10.18 0.00 -6.99
N LEU A 242 -11.22 -0.72 -7.42
CA LEU A 242 -11.67 -0.76 -8.81
C LEU A 242 -12.81 0.21 -9.10
N VAL A 243 -13.34 0.88 -8.08
CA VAL A 243 -14.45 1.83 -8.17
C VAL A 243 -14.08 3.17 -7.54
N ARG A 244 -14.89 4.20 -7.81
CA ARG A 244 -14.81 5.46 -7.05
C ARG A 244 -15.22 5.24 -5.61
N LYS A 245 -14.50 5.88 -4.67
CA LYS A 245 -14.86 5.93 -3.26
C LYS A 245 -16.29 6.44 -3.10
N HIS A 246 -17.01 5.90 -2.11
CA HIS A 246 -18.32 6.41 -1.73
C HIS A 246 -18.19 7.87 -1.25
N PRO A 247 -19.17 8.76 -1.52
CA PRO A 247 -19.12 10.15 -1.08
C PRO A 247 -18.87 10.31 0.44
N ASP A 248 -19.42 9.42 1.27
CA ASP A 248 -19.24 9.48 2.71
C ASP A 248 -17.78 9.22 3.14
N VAL A 249 -17.05 8.34 2.44
CA VAL A 249 -15.60 8.13 2.67
C VAL A 249 -14.85 9.45 2.47
N ILE A 250 -15.21 10.19 1.42
CA ILE A 250 -14.56 11.47 1.07
C ILE A 250 -14.93 12.55 2.09
N GLU A 251 -16.21 12.63 2.46
CA GLU A 251 -16.72 13.61 3.42
C GLU A 251 -16.10 13.39 4.81
N LYS A 252 -16.14 12.14 5.32
CA LYS A 252 -15.61 11.79 6.63
C LYS A 252 -14.10 11.87 6.68
N GLY A 253 -13.39 11.44 5.63
CA GLY A 253 -11.94 11.58 5.52
C GLY A 253 -11.45 13.03 5.50
N ARG A 254 -12.29 13.98 5.07
CA ARG A 254 -11.98 15.43 5.16
C ARG A 254 -12.14 16.00 6.56
N LYS A 255 -12.96 15.39 7.40
CA LYS A 255 -13.25 15.81 8.77
C LYS A 255 -12.25 15.25 9.79
N LEU A 256 -11.32 14.39 9.37
CA LEU A 256 -10.27 13.88 10.24
C LEU A 256 -9.15 14.90 10.44
N GLU A 257 -8.68 15.01 11.68
CA GLU A 257 -7.49 15.75 12.01
C GLU A 257 -6.22 14.96 11.64
N LEU A 258 -5.43 15.52 10.72
CA LEU A 258 -4.22 14.89 10.17
C LEU A 258 -2.97 15.77 10.38
N ASN A 259 -3.03 16.70 11.34
CA ASN A 259 -1.96 17.69 11.57
C ASN A 259 -0.65 17.02 12.00
N ASP A 260 -0.73 15.88 12.68
CA ASP A 260 0.42 15.05 13.04
C ASP A 260 1.17 14.54 11.79
N LEU A 261 0.44 14.07 10.78
CA LEU A 261 1.04 13.59 9.52
C LEU A 261 1.58 14.76 8.68
N LYS A 262 0.88 15.90 8.67
CA LYS A 262 1.35 17.12 7.97
C LYS A 262 2.63 17.68 8.59
N ALA A 263 2.76 17.58 9.92
CA ALA A 263 3.94 18.03 10.65
C ALA A 263 5.15 17.08 10.50
N ASP A 264 4.93 15.81 10.15
CA ASP A 264 6.01 14.87 9.91
C ASP A 264 6.67 15.09 8.53
N LYS A 265 7.86 15.71 8.56
CA LYS A 265 8.66 15.99 7.35
C LYS A 265 8.99 14.73 6.54
N VAL A 266 9.13 13.56 7.17
CA VAL A 266 9.43 12.30 6.47
C VAL A 266 8.22 11.85 5.66
N VAL A 267 7.02 11.90 6.27
CA VAL A 267 5.75 11.59 5.60
C VAL A 267 5.52 12.53 4.42
N MET A 268 5.67 13.82 4.64
CA MET A 268 5.44 14.81 3.59
C MET A 268 6.49 14.76 2.47
N PHE A 269 7.74 14.38 2.79
CA PHE A 269 8.77 14.12 1.79
C PHE A 269 8.41 12.89 0.94
N GLN A 270 8.02 11.78 1.59
CA GLN A 270 7.60 10.56 0.88
C GLN A 270 6.39 10.84 -0.02
N ARG A 271 5.40 11.59 0.45
CA ARG A 271 4.26 12.03 -0.36
C ARG A 271 4.67 12.88 -1.57
N LYS A 272 5.58 13.83 -1.39
CA LYS A 272 6.07 14.69 -2.48
C LYS A 272 6.77 13.90 -3.59
N TYR A 273 7.54 12.87 -3.20
CA TYR A 273 8.34 12.05 -4.12
C TYR A 273 7.81 10.63 -4.29
N TYR A 274 6.52 10.41 -4.02
CA TYR A 274 5.94 9.07 -3.94
C TYR A 274 6.08 8.29 -5.26
N LYS A 275 5.84 8.97 -6.39
CA LYS A 275 5.92 8.34 -7.72
C LYS A 275 7.32 7.80 -8.03
N PRO A 276 8.39 8.63 -7.97
CA PRO A 276 9.73 8.10 -8.19
C PRO A 276 10.17 7.11 -7.10
N SER A 277 9.76 7.29 -5.83
CA SER A 277 10.14 6.36 -4.76
C SER A 277 9.53 4.97 -4.96
N VAL A 278 8.27 4.87 -5.39
CA VAL A 278 7.61 3.60 -5.72
C VAL A 278 8.27 2.93 -6.93
N LEU A 279 8.53 3.66 -8.01
CA LEU A 279 9.17 3.06 -9.20
C LEU A 279 10.53 2.46 -8.84
N LEU A 280 11.31 3.20 -8.05
CA LEU A 280 12.61 2.73 -7.58
C LEU A 280 12.46 1.55 -6.61
N MET A 281 11.72 1.71 -5.53
CA MET A 281 11.72 0.75 -4.43
C MET A 281 10.86 -0.48 -4.71
N CYS A 282 9.71 -0.34 -5.39
CA CYS A 282 8.81 -1.46 -5.67
C CYS A 282 9.20 -2.25 -6.92
N PHE A 283 9.89 -1.66 -7.91
CA PHE A 283 10.19 -2.36 -9.16
C PHE A 283 11.69 -2.45 -9.45
N PHE A 284 12.40 -1.32 -9.47
CA PHE A 284 13.81 -1.33 -9.90
C PHE A 284 14.75 -1.98 -8.88
N VAL A 285 14.64 -1.68 -7.59
CA VAL A 285 15.48 -2.30 -6.55
C VAL A 285 15.27 -3.82 -6.50
N PRO A 286 14.04 -4.34 -6.45
CA PRO A 286 13.81 -5.79 -6.44
C PRO A 286 14.31 -6.49 -7.70
N MET A 287 14.31 -5.82 -8.86
CA MET A 287 14.74 -6.37 -10.15
C MET A 287 16.25 -6.27 -10.38
N TRP A 288 16.87 -5.13 -10.08
CA TRP A 288 18.28 -4.85 -10.39
C TRP A 288 19.25 -5.47 -9.41
N VAL A 289 18.88 -5.62 -8.13
CA VAL A 289 19.77 -6.25 -7.14
C VAL A 289 20.11 -7.69 -7.57
N PRO A 290 19.13 -8.57 -7.91
CA PRO A 290 19.45 -9.91 -8.39
C PRO A 290 20.28 -9.93 -9.67
N TRP A 291 19.92 -9.06 -10.61
CA TRP A 291 20.60 -8.97 -11.89
C TRP A 291 22.06 -8.56 -11.75
N TYR A 292 22.35 -7.58 -10.88
CA TYR A 292 23.68 -7.03 -10.73
C TYR A 292 24.59 -7.89 -9.85
N PHE A 293 24.09 -8.39 -8.71
CA PHE A 293 24.94 -9.00 -7.68
C PHE A 293 25.18 -10.51 -7.86
N TRP A 294 24.24 -11.25 -8.44
CA TRP A 294 24.40 -12.68 -8.66
C TRP A 294 23.97 -13.15 -10.07
N GLY A 295 23.86 -12.21 -11.01
CA GLY A 295 23.68 -12.52 -12.42
C GLY A 295 22.32 -13.11 -12.79
N GLU A 296 21.28 -12.84 -12.00
CA GLU A 296 19.92 -13.25 -12.35
C GLU A 296 19.46 -12.58 -13.64
N THR A 297 18.59 -13.21 -14.42
CA THR A 297 18.05 -12.54 -15.60
C THR A 297 17.14 -11.37 -15.21
N LEU A 298 17.16 -10.27 -15.97
CA LEU A 298 16.21 -9.16 -15.76
C LEU A 298 14.75 -9.63 -15.89
N TRP A 299 14.51 -10.67 -16.69
CA TRP A 299 13.19 -11.27 -16.86
C TRP A 299 12.68 -11.90 -15.56
N VAL A 300 13.48 -12.78 -14.93
CA VAL A 300 13.15 -13.37 -13.63
C VAL A 300 13.07 -12.28 -12.56
N GLY A 301 14.02 -11.33 -12.53
CA GLY A 301 14.03 -10.21 -11.59
C GLY A 301 12.76 -9.33 -11.67
N TYR A 302 12.22 -9.12 -12.88
CA TYR A 302 11.00 -8.35 -13.04
C TYR A 302 9.75 -9.13 -12.57
N PHE A 303 9.62 -10.40 -12.95
CA PHE A 303 8.40 -11.15 -12.69
C PHE A 303 8.34 -11.77 -11.28
N VAL A 304 9.46 -12.18 -10.68
CA VAL A 304 9.49 -12.85 -9.38
C VAL A 304 9.61 -11.84 -8.21
N PRO A 305 10.77 -11.21 -7.94
CA PRO A 305 10.86 -10.19 -6.89
C PRO A 305 10.14 -8.88 -7.24
N GLY A 306 9.88 -8.58 -8.52
CA GLY A 306 9.08 -7.43 -8.94
C GLY A 306 7.57 -7.68 -8.79
N LEU A 307 6.95 -8.37 -9.76
CA LEU A 307 5.49 -8.51 -9.85
C LEU A 307 4.89 -9.54 -8.88
N LEU A 308 5.40 -10.76 -8.81
CA LEU A 308 4.84 -11.81 -7.94
C LEU A 308 4.92 -11.38 -6.47
N ARG A 309 6.10 -10.94 -5.99
CA ARG A 309 6.28 -10.43 -4.63
C ARG A 309 5.35 -9.26 -4.33
N TYR A 310 5.21 -8.28 -5.23
CA TYR A 310 4.30 -7.15 -5.03
C TYR A 310 2.83 -7.62 -4.90
N THR A 311 2.38 -8.50 -5.80
CA THR A 311 1.02 -9.07 -5.74
C THR A 311 0.77 -9.86 -4.46
N LEU A 312 1.76 -10.61 -3.96
CA LEU A 312 1.66 -11.32 -2.68
C LEU A 312 1.53 -10.34 -1.50
N VAL A 313 2.30 -9.25 -1.47
CA VAL A 313 2.19 -8.21 -0.42
C VAL A 313 0.80 -7.58 -0.43
N LEU A 314 0.26 -7.26 -1.61
CA LEU A 314 -1.08 -6.70 -1.77
C LEU A 314 -2.15 -7.65 -1.24
N ASN A 315 -2.17 -8.90 -1.71
CA ASN A 315 -3.19 -9.86 -1.32
C ASN A 315 -3.10 -10.23 0.18
N ALA A 316 -1.89 -10.32 0.74
CA ALA A 316 -1.70 -10.50 2.18
C ALA A 316 -2.30 -9.33 2.98
N THR A 317 -2.11 -8.09 2.52
CA THR A 317 -2.71 -6.91 3.18
C THR A 317 -4.23 -6.91 3.01
N TRP A 318 -4.73 -7.20 1.82
CA TRP A 318 -6.17 -7.17 1.53
C TRP A 318 -6.95 -8.29 2.22
N LEU A 319 -6.28 -9.38 2.61
CA LEU A 319 -6.88 -10.40 3.48
C LEU A 319 -7.21 -9.85 4.88
N VAL A 320 -6.51 -8.82 5.36
CA VAL A 320 -6.87 -8.14 6.62
C VAL A 320 -8.23 -7.47 6.46
N ASN A 321 -8.43 -6.68 5.41
CA ASN A 321 -9.69 -5.99 5.13
C ASN A 321 -10.86 -6.94 4.84
N SER A 322 -10.58 -8.12 4.25
CA SER A 322 -11.62 -9.06 3.83
C SER A 322 -11.77 -10.23 4.79
N ALA A 323 -10.83 -11.17 4.78
CA ALA A 323 -10.91 -12.39 5.57
C ALA A 323 -10.96 -12.10 7.08
N ALA A 324 -10.20 -11.11 7.58
CA ALA A 324 -10.22 -10.75 9.00
C ALA A 324 -11.46 -9.96 9.43
N HIS A 325 -12.36 -9.56 8.52
CA HIS A 325 -13.69 -9.04 8.88
C HIS A 325 -14.81 -10.08 8.74
N MET A 326 -14.53 -11.26 8.17
CA MET A 326 -15.56 -12.24 7.81
C MET A 326 -15.38 -13.59 8.50
N TRP A 327 -14.15 -14.07 8.65
CA TRP A 327 -13.86 -15.43 9.12
C TRP A 327 -12.87 -15.43 10.27
N GLY A 328 -13.25 -16.10 11.35
CA GLY A 328 -12.48 -16.19 12.58
C GLY A 328 -13.35 -16.09 13.84
N ASN A 329 -12.71 -16.01 14.98
CA ASN A 329 -13.36 -15.80 16.28
C ASN A 329 -13.28 -14.34 16.75
N ARG A 330 -14.08 -13.97 17.75
CA ARG A 330 -14.18 -12.62 18.31
C ARG A 330 -14.07 -12.67 19.85
N PRO A 331 -12.88 -13.03 20.36
CA PRO A 331 -12.68 -13.25 21.80
C PRO A 331 -12.79 -11.98 22.64
N TYR A 332 -12.65 -10.78 22.05
CA TYR A 332 -12.66 -9.51 22.78
C TYR A 332 -13.98 -8.76 22.62
N ASP A 333 -14.54 -8.72 21.40
CA ASP A 333 -15.78 -8.01 21.13
C ASP A 333 -16.60 -8.61 19.99
N THR A 334 -17.79 -9.11 20.33
CA THR A 334 -18.76 -9.71 19.40
C THR A 334 -19.69 -8.72 18.72
N THR A 335 -19.70 -7.46 19.16
CA THR A 335 -20.54 -6.39 18.60
C THR A 335 -19.94 -5.80 17.31
N ILE A 336 -18.65 -6.03 17.07
CA ILE A 336 -17.94 -5.63 15.85
C ILE A 336 -17.70 -6.83 14.91
N ASN A 337 -17.46 -6.54 13.62
CA ASN A 337 -17.16 -7.57 12.60
C ASN A 337 -15.71 -8.12 12.60
N PRO A 338 -14.66 -7.34 12.88
CA PRO A 338 -13.26 -7.79 12.91
C PRO A 338 -13.05 -9.06 13.74
N ARG A 339 -12.20 -9.96 13.25
CA ARG A 339 -12.01 -11.34 13.75
C ARG A 339 -10.54 -11.69 13.86
N GLU A 340 -10.23 -12.54 14.83
CA GLU A 340 -8.92 -13.18 14.89
C GLU A 340 -8.84 -14.29 13.83
N ASN A 341 -7.87 -14.20 12.92
CA ASN A 341 -7.71 -15.15 11.83
C ASN A 341 -6.23 -15.57 11.70
N LYS A 342 -5.92 -16.80 12.09
CA LYS A 342 -4.54 -17.34 12.11
C LYS A 342 -3.87 -17.33 10.74
N PHE A 343 -4.62 -17.57 9.66
CA PHE A 343 -4.07 -17.53 8.31
C PHE A 343 -3.67 -16.11 7.90
N VAL A 344 -4.51 -15.13 8.26
CA VAL A 344 -4.17 -13.71 8.07
C VAL A 344 -3.00 -13.30 8.96
N THR A 345 -2.94 -13.78 10.21
CA THR A 345 -1.82 -13.51 11.12
C THR A 345 -0.50 -13.96 10.51
N PHE A 346 -0.45 -15.16 9.93
CA PHE A 346 0.73 -15.67 9.25
C PHE A 346 1.08 -14.87 7.99
N SER A 347 0.12 -14.67 7.08
CA SER A 347 0.35 -14.03 5.79
C SER A 347 0.66 -12.53 5.89
N ALA A 348 0.04 -11.82 6.83
CA ALA A 348 0.24 -10.40 7.11
C ALA A 348 1.16 -10.14 8.32
N ILE A 349 2.05 -11.09 8.63
CA ILE A 349 3.15 -11.00 9.61
C ILE A 349 2.77 -10.48 11.02
N GLY A 350 1.51 -10.66 11.44
CA GLY A 350 0.99 -10.23 12.74
C GLY A 350 -0.36 -9.51 12.71
N GLU A 351 -0.84 -9.04 11.55
CA GLU A 351 -2.06 -8.20 11.50
C GLU A 351 -3.39 -8.96 11.49
N GLY A 352 -3.37 -10.29 11.63
CA GLY A 352 -4.59 -11.11 11.66
C GLY A 352 -5.29 -11.18 13.01
N PHE A 353 -4.72 -10.59 14.07
CA PHE A 353 -5.37 -10.45 15.39
C PHE A 353 -6.34 -9.25 15.37
N HIS A 354 -7.29 -9.28 14.44
CA HIS A 354 -8.02 -8.09 14.02
C HIS A 354 -9.18 -7.71 14.96
N ASN A 355 -9.76 -8.67 15.69
CA ASN A 355 -10.74 -8.39 16.73
C ASN A 355 -10.09 -7.62 17.88
N TYR A 356 -8.91 -8.07 18.32
CA TYR A 356 -8.10 -7.35 19.31
C TYR A 356 -7.79 -5.95 18.83
N HIS A 357 -7.28 -5.85 17.60
CA HIS A 357 -6.84 -4.58 17.04
C HIS A 357 -7.97 -3.54 16.97
N HIS A 358 -9.16 -3.89 16.48
CA HIS A 358 -10.29 -2.95 16.46
C HIS A 358 -10.85 -2.64 17.84
N THR A 359 -10.69 -3.57 18.80
CA THR A 359 -11.09 -3.32 20.19
C THR A 359 -10.12 -2.37 20.90
N PHE A 360 -8.82 -2.47 20.60
CA PHE A 360 -7.74 -1.70 21.20
C PHE A 360 -6.79 -1.11 20.14
N PRO A 361 -7.25 -0.15 19.33
CA PRO A 361 -6.50 0.35 18.16
C PRO A 361 -5.17 1.02 18.54
N PHE A 362 -5.05 1.51 19.78
CA PHE A 362 -3.86 2.18 20.29
C PHE A 362 -2.74 1.22 20.76
N ASP A 363 -2.97 -0.09 20.82
CA ASP A 363 -1.94 -1.06 21.24
C ASP A 363 -0.89 -1.27 20.14
N TYR A 364 0.40 -1.08 20.46
CA TYR A 364 1.48 -1.17 19.48
C TYR A 364 1.69 -2.58 18.92
N ALA A 365 1.29 -3.61 19.67
CA ALA A 365 1.48 -4.99 19.23
C ALA A 365 0.34 -5.45 18.31
N THR A 366 -0.80 -4.75 18.29
CA THR A 366 -2.05 -5.16 17.62
C THR A 366 -2.55 -6.56 18.00
N SER A 367 -2.03 -7.13 19.09
CA SER A 367 -2.39 -8.43 19.63
C SER A 367 -2.13 -8.51 21.13
N GLU A 368 -2.82 -9.40 21.84
CA GLU A 368 -2.54 -9.68 23.25
C GLU A 368 -1.16 -10.30 23.45
N PHE A 369 -0.70 -11.14 22.51
CA PHE A 369 0.40 -12.09 22.70
C PHE A 369 1.80 -11.58 22.30
N GLY A 370 1.97 -10.28 22.10
CA GLY A 370 3.26 -9.67 21.76
C GLY A 370 3.86 -10.28 20.48
N CYS A 371 5.05 -10.87 20.58
CA CYS A 371 5.80 -11.48 19.49
C CYS A 371 5.21 -12.79 18.90
N LYS A 372 4.27 -13.45 19.60
CA LYS A 372 3.75 -14.76 19.19
C LYS A 372 2.98 -14.63 17.87
N LEU A 373 3.53 -15.21 16.80
CA LEU A 373 3.04 -15.08 15.42
C LEU A 373 2.93 -13.62 14.93
N ASN A 374 3.77 -12.73 15.44
CA ASN A 374 3.70 -11.31 15.14
C ASN A 374 5.11 -10.73 14.98
N LEU A 375 5.63 -10.87 13.76
CA LEU A 375 6.97 -10.41 13.41
C LEU A 375 7.08 -8.88 13.46
N THR A 376 5.97 -8.17 13.18
CA THR A 376 5.93 -6.71 13.32
C THR A 376 6.21 -6.28 14.75
N THR A 377 5.58 -6.92 15.74
CA THR A 377 5.85 -6.63 17.16
C THR A 377 7.30 -6.93 17.52
N CYS A 378 7.85 -8.08 17.09
CA CYS A 378 9.25 -8.40 17.35
C CYS A 378 10.22 -7.40 16.74
N PHE A 379 9.93 -6.91 15.53
CA PHE A 379 10.71 -5.85 14.91
C PHE A 379 10.64 -4.56 15.74
N ILE A 380 9.45 -4.15 16.17
CA ILE A 380 9.28 -2.93 16.99
C ILE A 380 10.01 -3.09 18.33
N ASP A 381 9.90 -4.23 19.00
CA ASP A 381 10.60 -4.52 20.26
C ASP A 381 12.11 -4.44 20.11
N PHE A 382 12.65 -5.01 19.02
CA PHE A 382 14.06 -4.88 18.68
C PHE A 382 14.46 -3.42 18.43
N MET A 383 13.61 -2.63 17.78
CA MET A 383 13.84 -1.18 17.63
C MET A 383 13.71 -0.42 18.96
N CYS A 384 12.82 -0.82 19.88
CA CYS A 384 12.72 -0.24 21.23
C CYS A 384 14.03 -0.58 22.00
N TYR A 385 14.58 -1.81 21.86
CA TYR A 385 15.88 -2.22 22.43
C TYR A 385 17.06 -1.40 21.90
N LEU A 386 17.10 -1.12 20.59
CA LEU A 386 18.14 -0.27 19.99
C LEU A 386 17.97 1.24 20.30
N GLY A 387 16.93 1.63 21.04
CA GLY A 387 16.61 3.03 21.30
C GLY A 387 16.09 3.81 20.09
N LEU A 388 15.75 3.12 18.99
CA LEU A 388 15.21 3.73 17.77
C LEU A 388 13.68 3.89 17.83
N ALA A 389 13.00 3.15 18.69
CA ALA A 389 11.60 3.29 19.04
C ALA A 389 11.42 3.51 20.55
N LYS A 390 10.33 4.16 20.96
CA LYS A 390 9.99 4.39 22.37
C LYS A 390 8.49 4.62 22.56
N ASP A 391 8.05 4.75 23.80
CA ASP A 391 6.65 4.97 24.17
C ASP A 391 5.71 3.91 23.55
N CYS A 392 6.17 2.66 23.52
CA CYS A 392 5.50 1.51 22.91
C CYS A 392 4.23 1.18 23.77
N LYS A 393 3.03 1.63 23.34
CA LYS A 393 1.76 1.60 24.14
C LYS A 393 1.13 0.22 24.21
N LYS A 394 0.95 -0.32 25.42
CA LYS A 394 0.36 -1.66 25.64
C LYS A 394 -0.89 -1.60 26.51
N VAL A 395 -1.94 -2.33 26.14
CA VAL A 395 -3.15 -2.47 26.95
C VAL A 395 -2.84 -3.31 28.18
N SER A 396 -3.37 -2.91 29.35
CA SER A 396 -3.20 -3.67 30.59
C SER A 396 -3.98 -4.98 30.55
N ARG A 397 -3.48 -6.01 31.24
CA ARG A 397 -4.15 -7.31 31.27
C ARG A 397 -5.54 -7.23 31.89
N GLU A 398 -5.70 -6.39 32.90
CA GLU A 398 -6.97 -6.14 33.59
C GLU A 398 -8.02 -5.59 32.61
N LEU A 399 -7.63 -4.64 31.75
CA LEU A 399 -8.54 -4.07 30.76
C LEU A 399 -8.91 -5.09 29.68
N VAL A 400 -7.94 -5.92 29.23
CA VAL A 400 -8.22 -7.00 28.28
C VAL A 400 -9.21 -8.00 28.90
N THR A 401 -8.95 -8.50 30.10
CA THR A 401 -9.83 -9.45 30.79
C THR A 401 -11.23 -8.89 31.02
N ALA A 402 -11.33 -7.62 31.46
CA ALA A 402 -12.62 -6.97 31.64
C ALA A 402 -13.40 -6.86 30.32
N ARG A 403 -12.73 -6.55 29.20
CA ARG A 403 -13.38 -6.48 27.89
C ARG A 403 -13.84 -7.85 27.40
N VAL A 404 -13.00 -8.87 27.53
CA VAL A 404 -13.34 -10.27 27.19
C VAL A 404 -14.58 -10.72 27.97
N GLN A 405 -14.64 -10.47 29.28
CA GLN A 405 -15.79 -10.82 30.12
C GLN A 405 -17.06 -10.07 29.72
N ARG A 406 -16.93 -8.82 29.27
CA ARG A 406 -18.08 -7.96 28.93
C ARG A 406 -18.65 -8.25 27.54
N THR A 407 -17.81 -8.48 26.54
CA THR A 407 -18.22 -8.52 25.11
C THR A 407 -17.65 -9.68 24.30
N GLY A 408 -16.81 -10.53 24.87
CA GLY A 408 -16.17 -11.64 24.17
C GLY A 408 -17.12 -12.78 23.81
N ASP A 409 -16.77 -13.58 22.79
CA ASP A 409 -17.55 -14.74 22.34
C ASP A 409 -17.29 -16.03 23.13
N GLY A 410 -16.54 -15.96 24.24
CA GLY A 410 -16.13 -17.14 25.02
C GLY A 410 -15.03 -18.00 24.39
N SER A 411 -14.47 -17.60 23.24
CA SER A 411 -13.35 -18.31 22.59
C SER A 411 -11.97 -17.86 23.07
N HIS A 412 -11.91 -16.85 23.96
CA HIS A 412 -10.66 -16.40 24.56
C HIS A 412 -10.02 -17.54 25.35
N ARG A 413 -8.82 -17.95 24.94
CA ARG A 413 -8.02 -18.93 25.67
C ARG A 413 -6.84 -18.18 26.27
N SER A 414 -6.71 -18.23 27.59
CA SER A 414 -5.51 -17.78 28.29
C SER A 414 -4.33 -18.70 27.90
N GLY A 415 -3.49 -18.31 26.94
CA GLY A 415 -2.31 -19.10 26.54
C GLY A 415 -1.59 -18.68 25.27
#